data_AF-A0A0F9EAZ1-F1
#
_entry.id   AF-A0A0F9EAZ1-F1
#
_cell.length_a   1.000
_cell.length_b   1.000
_cell.length_c   1.000
_cell.angle_alpha   90.00
_cell.angle_beta   90.00
_cell.angle_gamma   90.00
#
_symmetry.space_group_name_H-M   'P 1'
#
loop_
_entity.id
_entity.type
_entity.pdbx_description
1 polymer ?
#
loop_
_entity_poly.entity_id
_entity_poly.type
_entity_poly.pdbx_seq_one_letter_code
_entity_poly.pdbx_strand_id
1 'polypeptide(L)'
;MVAELEKVEKGLIKAVDEKTIRDFLFTSNTKLNEKQQNMFMQIAIRHNLDPFKREIYPVAYGNEFSIVTGYEVYIQRAEKTGNLSGWHCENTDEGAKITIYRKDWDEPFVWEATYDEFNKGQSSWKKVPKFMIKKVCIGQGFRLAFSEDLGGMPYLREEMEGAEPFNNKSKIESPQGRKKTAKKEKPLLKVTTTIDKVSAHETKSGSSLYKILGEKDIIYSTFSEGLATLARSAMEGGCQIEMTHKNDTYNTIEDIKILEGEHADKTDPA
;
A
#
# COMPACT_ATOMS: atom_id res chain seq x y z
N MET A 1 -7.44 2.33 -40.32
CA MET A 1 -5.99 2.50 -40.11
C MET A 1 -5.58 3.96 -39.96
N VAL A 2 -5.66 4.83 -40.97
CA VAL A 2 -5.18 6.24 -40.84
C VAL A 2 -5.97 7.05 -39.80
N ALA A 3 -7.30 6.98 -39.83
CA ALA A 3 -8.17 7.63 -38.83
C ALA A 3 -8.07 7.04 -37.40
N GLU A 4 -7.47 5.86 -37.28
CA GLU A 4 -7.26 5.15 -36.01
C GLU A 4 -5.90 5.52 -35.42
N LEU A 5 -4.88 5.69 -36.28
CA LEU A 5 -3.58 6.29 -35.96
C LEU A 5 -3.71 7.77 -35.56
N GLU A 6 -4.57 8.56 -36.23
CA GLU A 6 -4.84 9.97 -35.85
C GLU A 6 -5.56 10.11 -34.50
N LYS A 7 -6.33 9.09 -34.07
CA LYS A 7 -6.92 9.04 -32.73
C LYS A 7 -5.88 8.70 -31.66
N VAL A 8 -4.87 7.90 -31.98
CA VAL A 8 -3.73 7.58 -31.08
C VAL A 8 -2.86 8.82 -30.86
N GLU A 9 -2.65 9.66 -31.87
CA GLU A 9 -1.87 10.91 -31.75
C GLU A 9 -2.52 11.98 -30.87
N LYS A 10 -3.87 12.08 -30.85
CA LYS A 10 -4.60 13.10 -30.07
C LYS A 10 -4.59 12.88 -28.55
N GLY A 11 -4.04 11.77 -28.07
CA GLY A 11 -3.98 11.41 -26.65
C GLY A 11 -2.61 11.55 -25.98
N LEU A 12 -1.55 11.91 -26.73
CA LEU A 12 -0.23 12.03 -26.12
C LEU A 12 -0.21 13.23 -25.16
N ILE A 13 -0.18 12.93 -23.85
CA ILE A 13 0.07 13.96 -22.84
C ILE A 13 1.41 14.58 -23.20
N LYS A 14 1.42 15.87 -23.55
CA LYS A 14 2.67 16.60 -23.77
C LYS A 14 3.48 16.49 -22.48
N ALA A 15 4.60 15.77 -22.55
CA ALA A 15 5.48 15.58 -21.42
C ALA A 15 5.93 16.96 -20.91
N VAL A 16 5.91 17.15 -19.59
CA VAL A 16 6.51 18.32 -18.95
C VAL A 16 8.00 18.29 -19.30
N ASP A 17 8.49 19.36 -19.92
CA ASP A 17 9.90 19.44 -20.28
C ASP A 17 10.75 19.86 -19.07
N GLU A 18 12.01 19.41 -19.06
CA GLU A 18 12.96 19.69 -17.98
C GLU A 18 13.17 21.21 -17.78
N LYS A 19 13.14 21.97 -18.88
CA LYS A 19 13.29 23.42 -18.85
C LYS A 19 12.18 24.08 -18.02
N THR A 20 10.93 23.64 -18.17
CA THR A 20 9.78 24.13 -17.40
C THR A 20 10.01 23.92 -15.90
N ILE A 21 10.52 22.77 -15.51
CA ILE A 21 10.79 22.48 -14.09
C ILE A 21 11.95 23.34 -13.56
N ARG A 22 13.01 23.52 -14.37
CA ARG A 22 14.14 24.40 -14.01
C ARG A 22 13.72 25.86 -13.90
N ASP A 23 12.90 26.35 -14.82
CA ASP A 23 12.36 27.70 -14.82
C ASP A 23 11.48 27.92 -13.57
N PHE A 24 10.66 26.93 -13.19
CA PHE A 24 9.93 26.97 -11.92
C PHE A 24 10.88 27.08 -10.74
N LEU A 25 11.88 26.20 -10.64
CA LEU A 25 12.84 26.21 -9.53
C LEU A 25 13.59 27.55 -9.43
N PHE A 26 14.01 28.11 -10.58
CA PHE A 26 14.71 29.39 -10.65
C PHE A 26 13.83 30.59 -10.26
N THR A 27 12.59 30.62 -10.72
CA THR A 27 11.65 31.72 -10.43
C THR A 27 10.99 31.60 -9.06
N SER A 28 10.95 30.38 -8.51
CA SER A 28 10.45 30.12 -7.16
C SER A 28 11.48 30.58 -6.12
N ASN A 29 11.02 31.27 -5.06
CA ASN A 29 11.85 31.55 -3.88
C ASN A 29 12.01 30.29 -2.99
N THR A 30 12.22 29.12 -3.60
CA THR A 30 12.35 27.86 -2.86
C THR A 30 13.68 27.82 -2.12
N LYS A 31 13.67 27.27 -0.90
CA LYS A 31 14.87 27.13 -0.06
C LYS A 31 15.58 25.79 -0.27
N LEU A 32 15.44 25.20 -1.46
CA LEU A 32 15.93 23.86 -1.76
C LEU A 32 17.42 23.89 -2.12
N ASN A 33 18.19 22.97 -1.54
CA ASN A 33 19.56 22.72 -2.01
C ASN A 33 19.57 21.91 -3.33
N GLU A 34 20.72 21.85 -3.99
CA GLU A 34 20.86 21.17 -5.29
C GLU A 34 20.38 19.72 -5.30
N LYS A 35 20.64 18.95 -4.22
CA LYS A 35 20.18 17.56 -4.11
C LYS A 35 18.65 17.49 -4.06
N GLN A 36 18.02 18.39 -3.30
CA GLN A 36 16.56 18.47 -3.20
C GLN A 36 15.91 18.95 -4.51
N GLN A 37 16.54 19.91 -5.20
CA GLN A 37 16.10 20.37 -6.53
C GLN A 37 16.15 19.23 -7.55
N ASN A 38 17.24 18.45 -7.56
CA ASN A 38 17.37 17.28 -8.43
C ASN A 38 16.32 16.20 -8.11
N MET A 39 16.07 15.93 -6.82
CA MET A 39 15.02 15.01 -6.40
C MET A 39 13.64 15.48 -6.87
N PHE A 40 13.31 16.76 -6.68
CA PHE A 40 12.06 17.37 -7.15
C PHE A 40 11.89 17.20 -8.67
N MET A 41 12.93 17.52 -9.43
CA MET A 41 12.92 17.41 -10.89
C MET A 41 12.73 15.97 -11.37
N GLN A 42 13.40 14.98 -10.76
CA GLN A 42 13.24 13.57 -11.11
C GLN A 42 11.81 13.08 -10.88
N ILE A 43 11.18 13.46 -9.76
CA ILE A 43 9.79 13.08 -9.47
C ILE A 43 8.83 13.77 -10.45
N ALA A 44 9.01 15.06 -10.71
CA ALA A 44 8.19 15.81 -11.66
C ALA A 44 8.25 15.19 -13.06
N ILE A 45 9.43 14.83 -13.56
CA ILE A 45 9.60 14.17 -14.86
C ILE A 45 9.00 12.76 -14.85
N ARG A 46 9.34 11.93 -13.86
CA ARG A 46 8.88 10.53 -13.77
C ARG A 46 7.37 10.43 -13.78
N HIS A 47 6.70 11.32 -13.06
CA HIS A 47 5.24 11.32 -12.99
C HIS A 47 4.61 12.22 -14.04
N ASN A 48 5.37 13.00 -14.81
CA ASN A 48 4.86 13.99 -15.74
C ASN A 48 3.93 15.01 -15.04
N LEU A 49 4.47 15.72 -14.05
CA LEU A 49 3.77 16.71 -13.24
C LEU A 49 4.32 18.12 -13.50
N ASP A 50 3.43 19.05 -13.80
CA ASP A 50 3.75 20.45 -14.08
C ASP A 50 3.67 21.32 -12.80
N PRO A 51 4.79 21.89 -12.34
CA PRO A 51 4.79 22.70 -11.13
C PRO A 51 4.09 24.06 -11.29
N PHE A 52 4.02 24.63 -12.50
CA PHE A 52 3.29 25.88 -12.73
C PHE A 52 1.78 25.69 -12.68
N LYS A 53 1.29 24.50 -13.01
CA LYS A 53 -0.10 24.09 -12.82
C LYS A 53 -0.41 23.67 -11.38
N ARG A 54 0.58 23.73 -10.48
CA ARG A 54 0.50 23.26 -9.08
C ARG A 54 0.19 21.76 -8.97
N GLU A 55 0.54 20.98 -9.98
CA GLU A 55 0.41 19.53 -9.94
C GLU A 55 1.47 18.90 -9.03
N ILE A 56 2.61 19.58 -8.86
CA ILE A 56 3.68 19.20 -7.93
C ILE A 56 4.32 20.45 -7.34
N TYR A 57 4.63 20.45 -6.05
CA TYR A 57 5.35 21.55 -5.42
C TYR A 57 6.15 21.06 -4.21
N PRO A 58 7.27 21.73 -3.90
CA PRO A 58 8.05 21.41 -2.72
C PRO A 58 7.47 22.09 -1.49
N VAL A 59 7.46 21.38 -0.36
CA VAL A 59 7.22 21.94 0.96
C VAL A 59 8.51 21.78 1.75
N ALA A 60 9.11 22.89 2.15
CA ALA A 60 10.33 22.89 2.95
C ALA A 60 10.12 23.67 4.25
N TYR A 61 10.52 23.08 5.37
CA TYR A 61 10.46 23.71 6.70
C TYR A 61 11.76 23.42 7.46
N GLY A 62 12.55 24.46 7.73
CA GLY A 62 13.89 24.27 8.29
C GLY A 62 14.75 23.38 7.37
N ASN A 63 15.21 22.25 7.91
CA ASN A 63 15.97 21.24 7.16
C ASN A 63 15.09 20.15 6.52
N GLU A 64 13.78 20.19 6.75
CA GLU A 64 12.83 19.21 6.26
C GLU A 64 12.36 19.56 4.85
N PHE A 65 12.13 18.53 4.04
CA PHE A 65 11.72 18.65 2.65
C PHE A 65 10.77 17.52 2.27
N SER A 66 9.65 17.88 1.67
CA SER A 66 8.67 16.98 1.14
C SER A 66 8.24 17.42 -0.26
N ILE A 67 7.99 16.46 -1.14
CA ILE A 67 7.46 16.69 -2.47
C ILE A 67 6.00 16.25 -2.43
N VAL A 68 5.10 17.17 -2.73
CA VAL A 68 3.66 16.95 -2.61
C VAL A 68 2.96 17.22 -3.93
N THR A 69 1.81 16.59 -4.10
CA THR A 69 0.92 16.79 -5.26
C THR A 69 -0.41 17.42 -4.81
N GLY A 70 -1.16 17.98 -5.76
CA GLY A 70 -2.52 18.44 -5.52
C GLY A 70 -3.54 17.31 -5.64
N TYR A 71 -4.60 17.31 -4.82
CA TYR A 71 -5.62 16.25 -4.83
C TYR A 71 -6.37 16.13 -6.17
N GLU A 72 -6.53 17.25 -6.88
CA GLU A 72 -7.14 17.31 -8.22
C GLU A 72 -6.37 16.51 -9.26
N VAL A 73 -5.06 16.33 -9.08
CA VAL A 73 -4.22 15.55 -9.99
C VAL A 73 -4.67 14.09 -10.01
N TYR A 74 -5.04 13.53 -8.85
CA TYR A 74 -5.51 12.14 -8.79
C TYR A 74 -6.83 11.96 -9.52
N ILE A 75 -7.76 12.93 -9.38
CA ILE A 75 -9.04 12.92 -10.08
C ILE A 75 -8.80 12.98 -11.59
N GLN A 76 -8.03 13.96 -12.04
CA GLN A 76 -7.74 14.17 -13.47
C GLN A 76 -7.03 12.96 -14.10
N ARG A 77 -6.14 12.28 -13.36
CA ARG A 77 -5.47 11.07 -13.87
C ARG A 77 -6.40 9.88 -13.90
N ALA A 78 -7.24 9.69 -12.87
CA ALA A 78 -8.27 8.67 -12.88
C ALA A 78 -9.25 8.84 -14.04
N GLU A 79 -9.67 10.08 -14.34
CA GLU A 79 -10.49 10.39 -15.53
C GLU A 79 -9.79 9.98 -16.83
N LYS A 80 -8.49 10.27 -16.95
CA LYS A 80 -7.69 9.92 -18.14
C LYS A 80 -7.53 8.43 -18.37
N THR A 81 -7.67 7.58 -17.34
CA THR A 81 -7.69 6.12 -17.53
C THR A 81 -8.88 5.66 -18.37
N GLY A 82 -9.95 6.46 -18.44
CA GLY A 82 -11.22 6.06 -19.03
C GLY A 82 -12.06 5.12 -18.16
N ASN A 83 -11.52 4.63 -17.03
CA ASN A 83 -12.19 3.69 -16.14
C ASN A 83 -12.97 4.36 -15.00
N LEU A 84 -12.76 5.66 -14.74
CA LEU A 84 -13.58 6.39 -13.78
C LEU A 84 -15.01 6.58 -14.32
N SER A 85 -16.00 6.03 -13.62
CA SER A 85 -17.43 6.20 -13.96
C SER A 85 -18.10 7.29 -13.14
N GLY A 86 -17.58 7.60 -11.96
CA GLY A 86 -18.12 8.62 -11.06
C GLY A 86 -17.50 8.52 -9.67
N TRP A 87 -17.70 9.54 -8.85
CA TRP A 87 -17.26 9.52 -7.45
C TRP A 87 -18.02 10.56 -6.62
N HIS A 88 -18.08 10.35 -5.31
CA HIS A 88 -18.65 11.29 -4.35
C HIS A 88 -17.85 11.27 -3.06
N CYS A 89 -17.64 12.44 -2.45
CA CYS A 89 -16.97 12.56 -1.16
C CYS A 89 -17.79 13.44 -0.20
N GLU A 90 -18.22 12.84 0.91
CA GLU A 90 -19.01 13.47 1.96
C GLU A 90 -18.22 13.58 3.26
N ASN A 91 -18.59 14.55 4.09
CA ASN A 91 -18.09 14.59 5.46
C ASN A 91 -18.89 13.61 6.30
N THR A 92 -18.23 12.94 7.23
CA THR A 92 -18.86 12.17 8.30
C THR A 92 -18.64 12.89 9.64
N ASP A 93 -19.22 12.36 10.71
CA ASP A 93 -18.98 12.89 12.06
C ASP A 93 -17.50 12.73 12.47
N GLU A 94 -16.87 11.64 12.03
CA GLU A 94 -15.49 11.28 12.40
C GLU A 94 -14.45 11.71 11.35
N GLY A 95 -14.86 12.18 10.16
CA GLY A 95 -13.93 12.54 9.09
C GLY A 95 -14.59 12.79 7.74
N ALA A 96 -14.14 12.06 6.72
CA ALA A 96 -14.74 12.06 5.38
C ALA A 96 -14.74 10.65 4.77
N LYS A 97 -15.76 10.38 3.97
CA LYS A 97 -15.95 9.13 3.24
C LYS A 97 -16.02 9.42 1.75
N ILE A 98 -15.30 8.64 0.95
CA ILE A 98 -15.33 8.68 -0.50
C ILE A 98 -15.84 7.37 -1.07
N THR A 99 -16.72 7.49 -2.06
CA THR A 99 -17.20 6.40 -2.90
C THR A 99 -16.73 6.63 -4.33
N ILE A 100 -16.07 5.64 -4.94
CA ILE A 100 -15.53 5.72 -6.31
C ILE A 100 -16.12 4.57 -7.13
N TYR A 101 -16.71 4.91 -8.27
CA TYR A 101 -17.26 3.97 -9.23
C TYR A 101 -16.29 3.80 -10.40
N ARG A 102 -15.89 2.57 -10.62
CA ARG A 102 -15.05 2.16 -11.75
C ARG A 102 -15.88 1.37 -12.74
N LYS A 103 -15.67 1.59 -14.04
CA LYS A 103 -16.40 0.89 -15.12
C LYS A 103 -16.10 -0.60 -15.18
N ASP A 104 -14.92 -0.98 -14.69
CA ASP A 104 -14.40 -2.34 -14.72
C ASP A 104 -14.63 -3.10 -13.40
N TRP A 105 -15.34 -2.50 -12.43
CA TRP A 105 -15.68 -3.13 -11.15
C TRP A 105 -17.20 -3.24 -10.99
N ASP A 106 -17.66 -4.35 -10.40
CA ASP A 106 -19.10 -4.56 -10.16
C ASP A 106 -19.61 -3.71 -8.97
N GLU A 107 -18.79 -3.55 -7.94
CA GLU A 107 -19.11 -2.81 -6.72
C GLU A 107 -18.21 -1.58 -6.57
N PRO A 108 -18.72 -0.47 -5.99
CA PRO A 108 -17.92 0.73 -5.79
C PRO A 108 -16.84 0.53 -4.73
N PHE A 109 -15.73 1.25 -4.89
CA PHE A 109 -14.75 1.41 -3.84
C PHE A 109 -15.25 2.39 -2.79
N VAL A 110 -15.13 2.05 -1.51
CA VAL A 110 -15.43 2.95 -0.39
C VAL A 110 -14.22 3.07 0.52
N TRP A 111 -13.87 4.30 0.88
CA TRP A 111 -12.77 4.60 1.79
C TRP A 111 -13.11 5.73 2.74
N GLU A 112 -12.56 5.68 3.95
CA GLU A 112 -12.76 6.69 4.98
C GLU A 112 -11.42 7.18 5.51
N ALA A 113 -11.34 8.48 5.80
CA ALA A 113 -10.23 9.11 6.50
C ALA A 113 -10.78 9.88 7.69
N THR A 114 -10.20 9.68 8.87
CA THR A 114 -10.70 10.22 10.14
C THR A 114 -9.88 11.41 10.62
N TYR A 115 -10.49 12.31 11.40
CA TYR A 115 -9.81 13.51 11.89
C TYR A 115 -8.64 13.19 12.83
N ASP A 116 -8.74 12.18 13.68
CA ASP A 116 -7.72 11.83 14.67
C ASP A 116 -6.38 11.41 14.02
N GLU A 117 -6.45 10.81 12.83
CA GLU A 117 -5.27 10.43 12.06
C GLU A 117 -4.48 11.64 11.55
N PHE A 118 -5.15 12.69 11.05
CA PHE A 118 -4.51 13.77 10.30
C PHE A 118 -4.54 15.15 10.97
N ASN A 119 -5.56 15.45 11.77
CA ASN A 119 -5.70 16.75 12.41
C ASN A 119 -4.80 16.86 13.65
N LYS A 120 -3.57 17.33 13.47
CA LYS A 120 -2.63 17.60 14.58
C LYS A 120 -2.70 19.05 15.07
N GLY A 121 -3.80 19.75 14.80
CA GLY A 121 -4.05 21.09 15.31
C GLY A 121 -3.25 22.21 14.63
N GLN A 122 -2.76 21.98 13.41
CA GLN A 122 -2.13 23.02 12.60
C GLN A 122 -3.16 24.09 12.18
N SER A 123 -2.69 25.29 11.82
CA SER A 123 -3.55 26.46 11.60
C SER A 123 -4.60 26.26 10.50
N SER A 124 -4.25 25.57 9.41
CA SER A 124 -5.18 25.28 8.32
C SER A 124 -6.25 24.25 8.72
N TRP A 125 -5.86 23.22 9.46
CA TRP A 125 -6.79 22.22 10.02
C TRP A 125 -7.76 22.82 11.04
N LYS A 126 -7.34 23.86 11.80
CA LYS A 126 -8.24 24.61 12.69
C LYS A 126 -9.25 25.46 11.95
N LYS A 127 -8.85 26.08 10.83
CA LYS A 127 -9.69 27.02 10.08
C LYS A 127 -10.67 26.33 9.12
N VAL A 128 -10.22 25.28 8.43
CA VAL A 128 -11.00 24.60 7.38
C VAL A 128 -10.92 23.06 7.50
N PRO A 129 -11.22 22.47 8.67
CA PRO A 129 -11.00 21.03 8.95
C PRO A 129 -11.71 20.11 7.95
N LYS A 130 -13.00 20.39 7.69
CA LYS A 130 -13.84 19.61 6.77
C LYS A 130 -13.25 19.55 5.35
N PHE A 131 -12.67 20.66 4.88
CA PHE A 131 -12.07 20.67 3.55
C PHE A 131 -10.75 19.90 3.51
N MET A 132 -9.94 20.00 4.58
CA MET A 132 -8.66 19.28 4.65
C MET A 132 -8.84 17.76 4.70
N ILE A 133 -9.75 17.27 5.53
CA ILE A 133 -9.99 15.82 5.63
C ILE A 133 -10.56 15.27 4.31
N LYS A 134 -11.42 16.03 3.61
CA LYS A 134 -11.90 15.64 2.29
C LYS A 134 -10.76 15.47 1.29
N LYS A 135 -9.79 16.39 1.26
CA LYS A 135 -8.64 16.24 0.37
C LYS A 135 -7.86 14.96 0.66
N VAL A 136 -7.57 14.68 1.94
CA VAL A 136 -6.90 13.45 2.36
C VAL A 136 -7.69 12.22 1.88
N CYS A 137 -8.99 12.18 2.17
CA CYS A 137 -9.87 11.09 1.77
C CYS A 137 -9.89 10.90 0.24
N ILE A 138 -9.95 11.99 -0.53
CA ILE A 138 -9.88 11.94 -1.99
C ILE A 138 -8.52 11.40 -2.46
N GLY A 139 -7.41 11.92 -1.94
CA GLY A 139 -6.07 11.49 -2.31
C GLY A 139 -5.85 10.00 -2.06
N GLN A 140 -6.20 9.52 -0.87
CA GLN A 140 -6.10 8.10 -0.53
C GLN A 140 -7.05 7.24 -1.36
N GLY A 141 -8.31 7.66 -1.45
CA GLY A 141 -9.34 6.93 -2.18
C GLY A 141 -8.94 6.68 -3.63
N PHE A 142 -8.54 7.72 -4.35
CA PHE A 142 -8.12 7.58 -5.75
C PHE A 142 -6.82 6.78 -5.89
N ARG A 143 -5.83 6.96 -5.01
CA ARG A 143 -4.59 6.16 -5.07
C ARG A 143 -4.82 4.67 -4.81
N LEU A 144 -5.78 4.31 -3.96
CA LEU A 144 -6.15 2.92 -3.72
C LEU A 144 -7.03 2.37 -4.85
N ALA A 145 -8.02 3.14 -5.28
CA ALA A 145 -8.94 2.75 -6.34
C ALA A 145 -8.26 2.63 -7.70
N PHE A 146 -7.23 3.44 -8.01
CA PHE A 146 -6.45 3.41 -9.26
C PHE A 146 -4.97 3.16 -8.95
N SER A 147 -4.68 2.09 -8.20
CA SER A 147 -3.34 1.83 -7.68
C SER A 147 -2.25 1.60 -8.74
N GLU A 148 -2.60 1.08 -9.90
CA GLU A 148 -1.68 0.91 -11.02
C GLU A 148 -1.20 2.27 -11.57
N ASP A 149 -2.13 3.21 -11.77
CA ASP A 149 -1.84 4.52 -12.34
C ASP A 149 -1.31 5.52 -11.30
N LEU A 150 -1.81 5.44 -10.06
CA LEU A 150 -1.66 6.49 -9.04
C LEU A 150 -0.88 6.05 -7.81
N GLY A 151 -0.62 4.75 -7.60
CA GLY A 151 0.01 4.24 -6.39
C GLY A 151 1.43 4.76 -6.14
N GLY A 152 2.15 5.13 -7.21
CA GLY A 152 3.49 5.70 -7.13
C GLY A 152 3.55 7.22 -6.98
N MET A 153 2.41 7.92 -7.01
CA MET A 153 2.37 9.38 -7.00
C MET A 153 2.80 9.97 -5.65
N PRO A 154 3.37 11.18 -5.62
CA PRO A 154 3.63 11.90 -4.36
C PRO A 154 2.35 12.05 -3.54
N TYR A 155 2.45 12.16 -2.21
CA TYR A 155 1.31 12.32 -1.31
C TYR A 155 0.78 13.77 -1.28
N LEU A 156 -0.38 13.96 -0.67
CA LEU A 156 -0.87 15.29 -0.36
C LEU A 156 -0.11 15.90 0.81
N ARG A 157 -0.03 17.23 0.83
CA ARG A 157 0.51 17.97 1.97
C ARG A 157 -0.26 17.64 3.24
N GLU A 158 -1.58 17.61 3.15
CA GLU A 158 -2.48 17.35 4.27
C GLU A 158 -2.24 15.97 4.91
N GLU A 159 -1.72 14.99 4.16
CA GLU A 159 -1.39 13.65 4.68
C GLU A 159 -0.06 13.59 5.43
N MET A 160 0.77 14.60 5.25
CA MET A 160 2.11 14.69 5.83
C MET A 160 2.21 15.74 6.93
N GLU A 161 1.21 16.62 7.06
CA GLU A 161 1.21 17.66 8.09
C GLU A 161 1.17 17.02 9.49
N GLY A 162 2.29 17.13 10.22
CA GLY A 162 2.45 16.50 11.53
C GLY A 162 3.04 15.09 11.50
N ALA A 163 3.49 14.61 10.35
CA ALA A 163 4.43 13.50 10.26
C ALA A 163 5.83 13.97 10.69
N GLU A 164 6.49 13.22 11.57
CA GLU A 164 7.89 13.49 11.95
C GLU A 164 8.79 13.49 10.70
N PRO A 165 9.79 14.38 10.61
CA PRO A 165 10.70 14.40 9.49
C PRO A 165 11.46 13.09 9.32
N PHE A 166 11.65 12.70 8.06
CA PHE A 166 12.73 11.78 7.71
C PHE A 166 14.08 12.45 8.02
N ASN A 167 14.57 12.26 9.24
CA ASN A 167 15.89 12.74 9.64
C ASN A 167 16.98 11.98 8.88
N ASN A 168 17.73 12.70 8.04
CA ASN A 168 18.72 12.18 7.09
C ASN A 168 20.05 11.75 7.76
N LYS A 169 19.97 11.18 8.98
CA LYS A 169 21.08 10.49 9.67
C LYS A 169 20.99 8.96 9.56
N SER A 170 20.08 8.41 8.76
CA SER A 170 20.18 7.02 8.36
C SER A 170 21.22 6.88 7.24
N LYS A 171 22.22 6.04 7.46
CA LYS A 171 23.16 5.57 6.43
C LYS A 171 22.41 5.23 5.15
N ILE A 172 22.94 5.66 4.00
CA ILE A 172 22.55 5.14 2.70
C ILE A 172 22.92 3.65 2.68
N GLU A 173 21.94 2.78 2.89
CA GLU A 173 22.05 1.35 2.57
C GLU A 173 21.50 1.13 1.16
N SER A 174 22.34 0.62 0.27
CA SER A 174 22.00 0.11 -1.06
C SER A 174 20.81 -0.86 -0.99
N PRO A 175 20.01 -1.02 -2.07
CA PRO A 175 18.67 -1.55 -2.00
C PRO A 175 18.67 -3.03 -1.56
N GLN A 176 18.34 -3.26 -0.29
CA GLN A 176 18.00 -4.57 0.24
C GLN A 176 16.48 -4.66 0.36
N GLY A 177 15.93 -5.76 -0.14
CA GLY A 177 14.50 -6.00 -0.32
C GLY A 177 13.64 -5.60 0.87
N ARG A 178 12.43 -5.10 0.56
CA ARG A 178 11.36 -4.66 1.47
C ARG A 178 11.44 -5.31 2.87
N LYS A 179 11.88 -4.54 3.86
CA LYS A 179 11.56 -4.78 5.27
C LYS A 179 10.22 -4.10 5.58
N LYS A 180 9.25 -4.94 5.98
CA LYS A 180 7.91 -4.59 6.46
C LYS A 180 8.02 -3.75 7.73
N THR A 181 7.36 -2.59 7.81
CA THR A 181 7.06 -1.93 9.09
C THR A 181 5.69 -2.36 9.59
N ALA A 182 5.65 -2.69 10.88
CA ALA A 182 4.60 -3.40 11.56
C ALA A 182 3.24 -2.67 11.52
N LYS A 183 2.25 -3.30 10.91
CA LYS A 183 0.85 -3.13 11.28
C LYS A 183 0.72 -3.56 12.74
N LYS A 184 -0.11 -2.89 13.55
CA LYS A 184 -0.51 -3.42 14.86
C LYS A 184 -1.02 -4.85 14.65
N GLU A 185 -0.21 -5.85 14.99
CA GLU A 185 -0.54 -7.25 14.82
C GLU A 185 -1.62 -7.61 15.84
N LYS A 186 -2.78 -8.06 15.34
CA LYS A 186 -3.68 -8.87 16.17
C LYS A 186 -2.85 -10.07 16.67
N PRO A 187 -2.95 -10.44 17.96
CA PRO A 187 -2.09 -11.46 18.54
C PRO A 187 -2.16 -12.76 17.74
N LEU A 188 -1.00 -13.33 17.42
CA LEU A 188 -0.87 -14.65 16.83
C LEU A 188 -1.32 -15.69 17.86
N LEU A 189 -2.19 -16.61 17.44
CA LEU A 189 -2.65 -17.72 18.25
C LEU A 189 -1.75 -18.92 17.99
N LYS A 190 -1.48 -19.69 19.06
CA LYS A 190 -0.77 -20.95 18.99
C LYS A 190 -1.73 -22.10 19.26
N VAL A 191 -1.63 -23.15 18.47
CA VAL A 191 -2.41 -24.37 18.63
C VAL A 191 -1.52 -25.58 18.41
N THR A 192 -1.67 -26.60 19.27
CA THR A 192 -1.05 -27.91 19.05
C THR A 192 -2.11 -28.86 18.52
N THR A 193 -1.84 -29.50 17.39
CA THR A 193 -2.79 -30.41 16.74
C THR A 193 -2.07 -31.46 15.89
N THR A 194 -2.78 -32.52 15.50
CA THR A 194 -2.37 -33.41 14.40
C THR A 194 -3.05 -32.96 13.10
N ILE A 195 -2.46 -33.33 11.97
CA ILE A 195 -3.00 -32.96 10.66
C ILE A 195 -3.73 -34.17 10.08
N ASP A 196 -5.00 -33.96 9.71
CA ASP A 196 -5.83 -34.96 9.06
C ASP A 196 -5.69 -34.92 7.54
N LYS A 197 -5.55 -33.71 6.96
CA LYS A 197 -5.47 -33.53 5.51
C LYS A 197 -4.78 -32.24 5.10
N VAL A 198 -4.04 -32.30 4.00
CA VAL A 198 -3.52 -31.12 3.28
C VAL A 198 -4.04 -31.12 1.84
N SER A 199 -4.56 -29.98 1.38
CA SER A 199 -5.05 -29.81 0.00
C SER A 199 -4.55 -28.51 -0.61
N ALA A 200 -4.32 -28.50 -1.93
CA ALA A 200 -3.90 -27.32 -2.69
C ALA A 200 -5.03 -26.84 -3.60
N HIS A 201 -5.20 -25.54 -3.71
CA HIS A 201 -6.16 -24.89 -4.60
C HIS A 201 -5.48 -23.73 -5.33
N GLU A 202 -5.61 -23.71 -6.66
CA GLU A 202 -5.15 -22.60 -7.47
C GLU A 202 -6.15 -21.44 -7.40
N THR A 203 -5.67 -20.24 -7.11
CA THR A 203 -6.50 -19.03 -7.05
C THR A 203 -6.70 -18.44 -8.43
N LYS A 204 -7.72 -17.56 -8.58
CA LYS A 204 -7.99 -16.83 -9.83
C LYS A 204 -6.80 -15.96 -10.30
N SER A 205 -5.86 -15.64 -9.41
CA SER A 205 -4.62 -14.91 -9.70
C SER A 205 -3.43 -15.81 -10.04
N GLY A 206 -3.63 -17.13 -10.15
CA GLY A 206 -2.57 -18.11 -10.45
C GLY A 206 -1.65 -18.45 -9.28
N SER A 207 -1.96 -18.00 -8.06
CA SER A 207 -1.19 -18.37 -6.85
C SER A 207 -1.81 -19.59 -6.16
N SER A 208 -0.99 -20.46 -5.58
CA SER A 208 -1.45 -21.67 -4.87
C SER A 208 -1.78 -21.38 -3.41
N LEU A 209 -3.02 -21.66 -3.00
CA LEU A 209 -3.49 -21.63 -1.61
C LEU A 209 -3.58 -23.06 -1.07
N TYR A 210 -2.91 -23.31 0.05
CA TYR A 210 -2.95 -24.60 0.74
C TYR A 210 -3.91 -24.54 1.93
N LYS A 211 -4.79 -25.53 2.05
CA LYS A 211 -5.66 -25.74 3.21
C LYS A 211 -5.20 -26.94 4.00
N ILE A 212 -5.01 -26.75 5.30
CA ILE A 212 -4.58 -27.78 6.26
C ILE A 212 -5.74 -28.00 7.23
N LEU A 213 -6.26 -29.22 7.25
CA LEU A 213 -7.30 -29.68 8.17
C LEU A 213 -6.61 -30.29 9.39
N GLY A 214 -6.80 -29.68 10.55
CA GLY A 214 -6.38 -30.23 11.83
C GLY A 214 -7.56 -30.86 12.59
N GLU A 215 -7.30 -31.32 13.80
CA GLU A 215 -8.32 -31.95 14.65
C GLU A 215 -9.55 -31.05 14.87
N LYS A 216 -10.70 -31.69 15.10
CA LYS A 216 -12.02 -31.01 15.29
C LYS A 216 -12.50 -30.24 14.06
N ASP A 217 -12.12 -30.69 12.86
CA ASP A 217 -12.49 -30.10 11.57
C ASP A 217 -12.07 -28.63 11.39
N ILE A 218 -11.03 -28.18 12.11
CA ILE A 218 -10.56 -26.81 12.01
C ILE A 218 -9.66 -26.67 10.78
N ILE A 219 -10.00 -25.71 9.91
CA ILE A 219 -9.25 -25.42 8.70
C ILE A 219 -8.32 -24.24 8.93
N TYR A 220 -7.06 -24.47 8.57
CA TYR A 220 -6.00 -23.48 8.51
C TYR A 220 -5.58 -23.27 7.05
N SER A 221 -5.03 -22.11 6.74
CA SER A 221 -4.62 -21.80 5.37
C SER A 221 -3.23 -21.17 5.30
N THR A 222 -2.52 -21.45 4.21
CA THR A 222 -1.24 -20.81 3.93
C THR A 222 -1.00 -20.72 2.43
N PHE A 223 -0.34 -19.66 1.99
CA PHE A 223 0.21 -19.56 0.63
C PHE A 223 1.65 -20.07 0.55
N SER A 224 2.24 -20.48 1.68
CA SER A 224 3.59 -21.02 1.74
C SER A 224 3.59 -22.50 1.42
N GLU A 225 4.18 -22.86 0.29
CA GLU A 225 4.41 -24.26 -0.07
C GLU A 225 5.31 -24.97 0.95
N GLY A 226 6.28 -24.28 1.54
CA GLY A 226 7.15 -24.86 2.57
C GLY A 226 6.40 -25.27 3.84
N LEU A 227 5.48 -24.42 4.32
CA LEU A 227 4.62 -24.75 5.46
C LEU A 227 3.65 -25.89 5.10
N ALA A 228 3.11 -25.89 3.88
CA ALA A 228 2.28 -26.98 3.40
C ALA A 228 3.06 -28.31 3.32
N THR A 229 4.33 -28.27 2.92
CA THR A 229 5.21 -29.46 2.87
C THR A 229 5.60 -29.96 4.25
N LEU A 230 5.87 -29.06 5.21
CA LEU A 230 6.08 -29.43 6.61
C LEU A 230 4.83 -30.08 7.21
N ALA A 231 3.66 -29.52 6.93
CA ALA A 231 2.38 -30.10 7.32
C ALA A 231 2.19 -31.50 6.74
N ARG A 232 2.49 -31.71 5.45
CA ARG A 232 2.43 -33.05 4.83
C ARG A 232 3.42 -34.02 5.46
N SER A 233 4.65 -33.60 5.71
CA SER A 233 5.68 -34.43 6.35
C SER A 233 5.26 -34.85 7.76
N ALA A 234 4.69 -33.92 8.56
CA ALA A 234 4.17 -34.23 9.88
C ALA A 234 2.95 -35.18 9.84
N MET A 235 2.06 -34.99 8.86
CA MET A 235 0.91 -35.87 8.61
C MET A 235 1.36 -37.30 8.25
N GLU A 236 2.35 -37.42 7.35
CA GLU A 236 2.94 -38.71 6.94
C GLU A 236 3.72 -39.39 8.06
N GLY A 237 4.40 -38.60 8.90
CA GLY A 237 5.13 -39.06 10.08
C GLY A 237 4.26 -39.29 11.33
N GLY A 238 2.97 -38.96 11.27
CA GLY A 238 2.05 -39.07 12.41
C GLY A 238 2.43 -38.19 13.61
N CYS A 239 3.14 -37.08 13.37
CA CYS A 239 3.65 -36.21 14.43
C CYS A 239 2.63 -35.13 14.82
N GLN A 240 2.67 -34.70 16.08
CA GLN A 240 1.98 -33.48 16.49
C GLN A 240 2.72 -32.26 15.98
N ILE A 241 1.99 -31.17 15.74
CA ILE A 241 2.58 -29.90 15.34
C ILE A 241 2.07 -28.76 16.22
N GLU A 242 2.94 -27.78 16.51
CA GLU A 242 2.54 -26.47 17.01
C GLU A 242 2.41 -25.52 15.80
N MET A 243 1.22 -24.99 15.57
CA MET A 243 0.94 -23.99 14.53
C MET A 243 0.80 -22.62 15.15
N THR A 244 1.49 -21.63 14.59
CA THR A 244 1.26 -20.21 14.91
C THR A 244 0.47 -19.58 13.76
N HIS A 245 -0.71 -19.05 14.05
CA HIS A 245 -1.61 -18.51 13.04
C HIS A 245 -2.24 -17.18 13.44
N LYS A 246 -2.72 -16.43 12.45
CA LYS A 246 -3.50 -15.22 12.65
C LYS A 246 -4.91 -15.56 13.14
N ASN A 247 -5.45 -14.71 14.01
CA ASN A 247 -6.88 -14.71 14.34
C ASN A 247 -7.67 -13.97 13.24
N ASP A 248 -7.71 -14.59 12.06
CA ASP A 248 -8.47 -14.13 10.90
C ASP A 248 -9.45 -15.22 10.43
N THR A 249 -10.33 -14.87 9.49
CA THR A 249 -11.37 -15.77 8.96
C THR A 249 -10.81 -17.07 8.35
N TYR A 250 -9.51 -17.14 8.06
CA TYR A 250 -8.87 -18.25 7.36
C TYR A 250 -7.81 -18.97 8.20
N ASN A 251 -7.66 -18.58 9.48
CA ASN A 251 -6.59 -19.00 10.37
C ASN A 251 -5.23 -19.06 9.65
N THR A 252 -4.84 -17.93 9.03
CA THR A 252 -3.65 -17.89 8.17
C THR A 252 -2.40 -18.27 8.97
N ILE A 253 -1.73 -19.34 8.56
CA ILE A 253 -0.57 -19.91 9.24
C ILE A 253 0.67 -19.08 8.92
N GLU A 254 1.37 -18.67 9.96
CA GLU A 254 2.65 -17.96 9.88
C GLU A 254 3.84 -18.87 10.22
N ASP A 255 3.62 -19.93 11.03
CA ASP A 255 4.67 -20.90 11.39
C ASP A 255 4.09 -22.29 11.73
N ILE A 256 4.88 -23.35 11.48
CA ILE A 256 4.60 -24.74 11.88
C ILE A 256 5.87 -25.33 12.48
N LYS A 257 5.76 -25.88 13.68
CA LYS A 257 6.82 -26.67 14.32
C LYS A 257 6.34 -28.10 14.49
N ILE A 258 7.09 -29.04 13.97
CA ILE A 258 6.87 -30.45 14.25
C ILE A 258 7.35 -30.74 15.67
N LEU A 259 6.44 -31.23 16.50
CA LEU A 259 6.77 -31.73 17.82
C LEU A 259 7.15 -33.19 17.63
N GLU A 260 8.43 -33.49 17.76
CA GLU A 260 8.91 -34.86 17.77
C GLU A 260 8.25 -35.59 18.95
N GLY A 261 7.52 -36.67 18.66
CA GLY A 261 7.17 -37.62 19.70
C GLY A 261 8.46 -38.25 20.20
N GLU A 262 8.60 -38.39 21.52
CA GLU A 262 9.65 -39.22 22.11
C GLU A 262 9.60 -40.60 21.44
N HIS A 263 10.49 -40.83 20.48
CA HIS A 263 10.79 -42.16 20.04
C HIS A 263 11.56 -42.79 21.18
N ALA A 264 10.89 -43.67 21.91
CA ALA A 264 11.47 -44.56 22.89
C ALA A 264 12.81 -45.10 22.37
N ASP A 265 13.88 -44.68 23.04
CA ASP A 265 15.20 -45.25 22.87
C ASP A 265 15.14 -46.72 23.27
N LYS A 266 15.02 -47.58 22.27
CA LYS A 266 15.49 -48.96 22.37
C LYS A 266 16.91 -48.98 21.83
N THR A 267 17.87 -48.65 22.67
CA THR A 267 19.19 -49.27 22.61
C THR A 267 19.67 -49.59 24.01
N ASP A 268 19.56 -50.88 24.31
CA ASP A 268 20.25 -51.59 25.38
C ASP A 268 21.76 -51.59 25.09
N PRO A 269 22.62 -51.23 26.05
CA PRO A 269 23.97 -51.76 26.06
C PRO A 269 24.37 -52.25 27.46
N ALA A 270 24.16 -53.54 27.75
CA ALA A 270 25.15 -54.44 28.37
C ALA A 270 24.64 -55.89 28.41
#